data_AF-A0A960TZA6-F1
#
_entry.id   AF-A0A960TZA6-F1
#
_cell.length_a   1.000
_cell.length_b   1.000
_cell.length_c   1.000
_cell.angle_alpha   90.00
_cell.angle_beta   90.00
_cell.angle_gamma   90.00
#
_symmetry.space_group_name_H-M   'P 1'
#
loop_
_entity.id
_entity.type
_entity.pdbx_description
1 polymer ?
#
loop_
_entity_poly.entity_id
_entity_poly.type
_entity_poly.pdbx_seq_one_letter_code
_entity_poly.pdbx_strand_id
1 'polypeptide(L)'
;LIAPELDHKGVALHLKLTDDLPPVVGVASQVELVLLNLLANAGEACANGSGRIEVETYAVDDEVRLVVRDNGEGMSDNDQARAFEPFSTTKDKSQHLGLGLYLVQRLVEAHLGYVLIESAPGGPTAVTVAIPAAENTDPLLHLEEETS
;
A
#
# COMPACT_ATOMS: atom_id res chain seq x y z
N LEU A 1 -5.16 8.60 12.57
CA LEU A 1 -6.53 8.04 12.58
C LEU A 1 -6.55 6.55 12.95
N ILE A 2 -5.64 5.70 12.42
CA ILE A 2 -5.63 4.25 12.70
C ILE A 2 -4.84 3.81 13.96
N ALA A 3 -3.83 4.56 14.39
CA ALA A 3 -2.95 4.13 15.50
C ALA A 3 -3.70 3.72 16.81
N PRO A 4 -4.72 4.48 17.29
CA PRO A 4 -5.48 4.06 18.47
C PRO A 4 -6.25 2.74 18.29
N GLU A 5 -6.66 2.42 17.06
CA GLU A 5 -7.33 1.17 16.74
C GLU A 5 -6.35 -0.01 16.74
N LEU A 6 -5.14 0.19 16.21
CA LEU A 6 -4.07 -0.82 16.26
C LEU A 6 -3.65 -1.11 17.71
N ASP A 7 -3.50 -0.08 18.53
CA ASP A 7 -3.18 -0.23 19.95
C ASP A 7 -4.27 -1.02 20.68
N HIS A 8 -5.55 -0.75 20.40
CA HIS A 8 -6.66 -1.49 21.00
C HIS A 8 -6.65 -2.99 20.62
N LYS A 9 -6.24 -3.32 19.39
CA LYS A 9 -6.08 -4.69 18.91
C LYS A 9 -4.77 -5.36 19.39
N GLY A 10 -3.90 -4.62 20.07
CA GLY A 10 -2.59 -5.11 20.51
C GLY A 10 -1.64 -5.34 19.34
N VAL A 11 -1.73 -4.51 18.29
CA VAL A 11 -0.88 -4.56 17.11
C VAL A 11 0.24 -3.52 17.25
N ALA A 12 1.49 -3.97 17.28
CA ALA A 12 2.64 -3.09 17.38
C ALA A 12 2.98 -2.46 16.01
N LEU A 13 3.06 -1.13 15.95
CA LEU A 13 3.46 -0.39 14.76
C LEU A 13 4.95 -0.02 14.82
N HIS A 14 5.71 -0.42 13.80
CA HIS A 14 7.12 -0.09 13.63
C HIS A 14 7.31 0.78 12.38
N LEU A 15 8.11 1.84 12.51
CA LEU A 15 8.38 2.77 11.42
C LEU A 15 9.87 2.72 11.06
N LYS A 16 10.15 2.49 9.78
CA LYS A 16 11.48 2.58 9.15
C LYS A 16 11.39 3.57 8.00
N LEU A 17 11.32 4.85 8.34
CA LEU A 17 11.12 5.91 7.37
C LEU A 17 12.47 6.50 6.98
N THR A 18 12.70 6.64 5.68
CA THR A 18 13.86 7.37 5.16
C THR A 18 13.56 8.87 5.20
N ASP A 19 14.46 9.66 5.81
CA ASP A 19 14.27 11.11 6.01
C ASP A 19 14.41 11.91 4.70
N ASP A 20 15.31 11.50 3.80
CA ASP A 20 15.70 12.24 2.58
C ASP A 20 15.19 11.55 1.30
N LEU A 21 13.88 11.32 1.20
CA LEU A 21 13.27 10.77 -0.01
C LEU A 21 13.12 11.85 -1.11
N PRO A 22 13.35 11.51 -2.38
CA PRO A 22 12.99 12.41 -3.47
C PRO A 22 11.47 12.66 -3.46
N PRO A 23 11.01 13.86 -3.86
CA PRO A 23 9.59 14.14 -3.91
C PRO A 23 8.89 13.28 -4.97
N VAL A 24 7.59 13.03 -4.78
CA VAL A 24 6.72 12.42 -5.79
C VAL A 24 5.64 13.42 -6.21
N VAL A 25 5.19 13.35 -7.46
CA VAL A 25 4.09 14.19 -7.96
C VAL A 25 2.76 13.55 -7.60
N GLY A 26 1.83 14.31 -7.01
CA GLY A 26 0.48 13.81 -6.76
C GLY A 26 -0.33 14.57 -5.73
N VAL A 27 -1.41 13.93 -5.29
CA VAL A 27 -2.35 14.50 -4.32
C VAL A 27 -2.09 13.87 -2.95
N ALA A 28 -1.58 14.65 -2.00
CA ALA A 28 -1.18 14.15 -0.68
C ALA A 28 -2.29 13.37 0.06
N SER A 29 -3.55 13.81 -0.04
CA SER A 29 -4.68 13.11 0.60
C SER A 29 -4.98 11.74 -0.03
N GLN A 30 -4.63 11.53 -1.30
CA GLN A 30 -4.77 10.23 -1.94
C GLN A 30 -3.68 9.26 -1.46
N VAL A 31 -2.44 9.74 -1.28
CA VAL A 31 -1.35 8.95 -0.70
C VAL A 31 -1.66 8.61 0.77
N GLU A 32 -2.24 9.54 1.53
CA GLU A 32 -2.75 9.28 2.89
C GLU A 32 -3.81 8.17 2.87
N LEU A 33 -4.76 8.23 1.93
CA LEU A 33 -5.80 7.20 1.79
C LEU A 33 -5.20 5.84 1.41
N VAL A 34 -4.17 5.80 0.56
CA VAL A 34 -3.41 4.58 0.26
C VAL A 34 -2.84 3.98 1.55
N LEU A 35 -2.10 4.76 2.33
CA LEU A 35 -1.50 4.31 3.58
C LEU A 35 -2.55 3.81 4.57
N LEU A 36 -3.67 4.53 4.73
CA LEU A 36 -4.75 4.14 5.63
C LEU A 36 -5.38 2.79 5.23
N ASN A 37 -5.62 2.56 3.94
CA ASN A 37 -6.15 1.28 3.47
C ASN A 37 -5.16 0.12 3.69
N LEU A 38 -3.87 0.36 3.46
CA LEU A 38 -2.84 -0.66 3.71
C LEU A 38 -2.75 -1.01 5.19
N LEU A 39 -2.73 -0.01 6.07
CA LEU A 39 -2.69 -0.23 7.52
C LEU A 39 -3.95 -0.93 8.04
N ALA A 40 -5.13 -0.60 7.50
CA ALA A 40 -6.37 -1.28 7.86
C ALA A 40 -6.33 -2.77 7.47
N ASN A 41 -5.94 -3.06 6.23
CA ASN A 41 -5.82 -4.44 5.74
C ASN A 41 -4.83 -5.26 6.58
N ALA A 42 -3.67 -4.69 6.88
CA ALA A 42 -2.63 -5.29 7.72
C ALA A 42 -3.11 -5.53 9.15
N GLY A 43 -3.79 -4.55 9.76
CA GLY A 43 -4.31 -4.66 11.13
C GLY A 43 -5.44 -5.68 11.26
N GLU A 44 -6.26 -5.84 10.23
CA GLU A 44 -7.29 -6.89 10.18
C GLU A 44 -6.71 -8.29 9.94
N ALA A 45 -5.57 -8.42 9.26
CA ALA A 45 -4.91 -9.71 9.03
C ALA A 45 -4.14 -10.22 10.26
N CYS A 46 -3.73 -9.31 11.15
CA CYS A 46 -2.99 -9.64 12.36
C CYS A 46 -3.85 -10.39 13.39
N ALA A 47 -3.26 -11.39 14.04
CA ALA A 47 -3.86 -12.01 15.22
C ALA A 47 -3.82 -11.05 16.43
N ASN A 48 -4.92 -11.03 17.21
CA ASN A 48 -5.03 -10.17 18.39
C ASN A 48 -3.91 -10.43 19.41
N GLY A 49 -3.27 -9.35 19.89
CA GLY A 49 -2.27 -9.40 20.97
C GLY A 49 -0.85 -9.83 20.57
N SER A 50 -0.61 -10.22 19.32
CA SER A 50 0.73 -10.49 18.78
C SER A 50 0.95 -9.90 17.38
N GLY A 51 0.06 -9.02 16.95
CA GLY A 51 0.15 -8.35 15.65
C GLY A 51 1.34 -7.41 15.59
N ARG A 52 1.95 -7.34 14.42
CA ARG A 52 3.05 -6.43 14.11
C ARG A 52 2.84 -5.90 12.70
N ILE A 53 2.87 -4.59 12.57
CA ILE A 53 2.91 -3.90 11.29
C ILE A 53 4.20 -3.11 11.22
N GLU A 54 4.91 -3.23 10.10
CA GLU A 54 6.07 -2.41 9.78
C GLU A 54 5.74 -1.54 8.56
N VAL A 55 5.96 -0.23 8.69
CA VAL A 55 5.90 0.71 7.59
C VAL A 55 7.32 1.14 7.26
N GLU A 56 7.74 0.87 6.04
CA GLU A 56 9.07 1.19 5.53
C GLU A 56 8.95 2.12 4.33
N THR A 57 9.82 3.13 4.25
CA THR A 57 9.96 3.95 3.04
C THR A 57 11.41 4.03 2.62
N TYR A 58 11.67 3.93 1.32
CA TYR A 58 13.00 4.05 0.73
C TYR A 58 12.89 4.46 -0.74
N ALA A 59 13.97 5.01 -1.28
CA ALA A 59 14.12 5.23 -2.71
C ALA A 59 14.96 4.09 -3.31
N VAL A 60 14.57 3.63 -4.49
CA VAL A 60 15.35 2.68 -5.27
C VAL A 60 15.19 3.03 -6.74
N ASP A 61 16.31 3.12 -7.45
CA ASP A 61 16.37 3.64 -8.81
C ASP A 61 15.63 4.99 -8.92
N ASP A 62 14.62 5.08 -9.78
CA ASP A 62 13.83 6.29 -10.03
C ASP A 62 12.48 6.30 -9.31
N GLU A 63 12.31 5.47 -8.27
CA GLU A 63 11.05 5.27 -7.55
C GLU A 63 11.18 5.53 -6.05
N VAL A 64 10.12 6.09 -5.46
CA VAL A 64 9.88 6.07 -4.02
C VAL A 64 8.97 4.90 -3.68
N ARG A 65 9.39 4.08 -2.73
CA ARG A 65 8.63 2.93 -2.25
C ARG A 65 8.12 3.12 -0.85
N LEU A 66 6.85 2.76 -0.65
CA LEU A 66 6.18 2.58 0.63
C LEU A 66 5.85 1.10 0.77
N VAL A 67 6.37 0.46 1.81
CA VAL A 67 6.09 -0.94 2.10
C VAL A 67 5.34 -1.04 3.42
N VAL A 68 4.21 -1.74 3.42
CA VAL A 68 3.49 -2.13 4.64
C VAL A 68 3.60 -3.63 4.78
N ARG A 69 4.25 -4.09 5.86
CA ARG A 69 4.38 -5.51 6.18
C ARG A 69 3.61 -5.86 7.43
N ASP A 70 2.90 -6.97 7.42
CA ASP A 70 2.25 -7.55 8.59
C ASP A 70 2.69 -8.99 8.84
N ASN A 71 2.50 -9.46 10.07
CA ASN A 71 2.70 -10.85 10.47
C ASN A 71 1.36 -11.61 10.59
N GLY A 72 0.37 -11.24 9.77
CA GLY A 72 -0.94 -11.84 9.76
C GLY A 72 -0.99 -13.23 9.14
N GLU A 73 -2.20 -13.64 8.75
CA GLU A 73 -2.48 -14.98 8.20
C GLU A 73 -2.05 -15.18 6.74
N GLY A 74 -1.57 -14.14 6.07
CA GLY A 74 -1.12 -14.21 4.69
C GLY A 74 -2.24 -14.40 3.67
N MET A 75 -1.87 -14.63 2.41
CA MET A 75 -2.77 -14.78 1.28
C MET A 75 -2.39 -15.98 0.42
N SER A 76 -3.37 -16.73 -0.08
CA SER A 76 -3.13 -17.74 -1.12
C SER A 76 -2.83 -17.08 -2.47
N ASP A 77 -2.18 -17.79 -3.39
CA ASP A 77 -1.90 -17.29 -4.74
C ASP A 77 -3.18 -16.82 -5.47
N ASN A 78 -4.30 -17.53 -5.24
CA ASN A 78 -5.60 -17.17 -5.80
C ASN A 78 -6.17 -15.88 -5.18
N ASP A 79 -5.98 -15.68 -3.88
CA ASP A 79 -6.41 -14.44 -3.22
C ASP A 79 -5.53 -13.27 -3.66
N GLN A 80 -4.22 -13.47 -3.82
CA GLN A 80 -3.29 -12.46 -4.33
C GLN A 80 -3.65 -12.04 -5.76
N ALA A 81 -3.93 -13.00 -6.64
CA ALA A 81 -4.32 -12.73 -8.03
C ALA A 81 -5.61 -11.90 -8.14
N ARG A 82 -6.49 -12.00 -7.13
CA ARG A 82 -7.77 -11.32 -7.08
C ARG A 82 -7.80 -10.16 -6.09
N ALA A 83 -6.69 -9.86 -5.42
CA ALA A 83 -6.63 -8.89 -4.32
C ALA A 83 -7.05 -7.49 -4.75
N PHE A 84 -6.78 -7.16 -6.02
CA PHE A 84 -7.12 -5.88 -6.61
C PHE A 84 -8.46 -5.86 -7.33
N GLU A 85 -9.22 -6.96 -7.36
CA GLU A 85 -10.58 -6.95 -7.89
C GLU A 85 -11.52 -6.22 -6.92
N PRO A 86 -12.48 -5.41 -7.42
CA PRO A 86 -13.47 -4.80 -6.56
C PRO A 86 -14.32 -5.86 -5.85
N PHE A 87 -14.59 -5.64 -4.57
CA PHE A 87 -15.35 -6.54 -3.69
C PHE A 87 -14.69 -7.89 -3.39
N SER A 88 -13.40 -8.00 -3.69
CA SER A 88 -12.60 -9.16 -3.32
C SER A 88 -12.23 -9.10 -1.85
N THR A 89 -12.62 -10.14 -1.11
CA THR A 89 -12.29 -10.29 0.31
C THR A 89 -12.47 -11.74 0.71
N THR A 90 -11.55 -12.23 1.55
CA THR A 90 -11.67 -13.51 2.27
C THR A 90 -12.41 -13.36 3.60
N LYS A 91 -12.64 -12.11 4.03
CA LYS A 91 -13.25 -11.75 5.31
C LYS A 91 -14.77 -11.63 5.19
N ASP A 92 -15.45 -11.55 6.34
CA ASP A 92 -16.90 -11.38 6.41
C ASP A 92 -17.36 -10.11 5.69
N LYS A 93 -18.16 -10.31 4.62
CA LYS A 93 -18.69 -9.24 3.76
C LYS A 93 -19.68 -8.31 4.46
N SER A 94 -20.24 -8.69 5.60
CA SER A 94 -21.12 -7.82 6.39
C SER A 94 -20.36 -6.64 7.02
N GLN A 95 -19.04 -6.78 7.18
CA GLN A 95 -18.17 -5.77 7.80
C GLN A 95 -17.10 -5.26 6.83
N HIS A 96 -16.74 -6.06 5.81
CA HIS A 96 -15.64 -5.75 4.89
C HIS A 96 -16.14 -5.78 3.45
N LEU A 97 -16.20 -4.60 2.81
CA LEU A 97 -16.66 -4.50 1.43
C LEU A 97 -15.66 -5.06 0.41
N GLY A 98 -14.40 -5.32 0.79
CA GLY A 98 -13.37 -5.80 -0.15
C GLY A 98 -12.94 -4.75 -1.16
N LEU A 99 -12.86 -3.49 -0.74
CA LEU A 99 -12.48 -2.36 -1.61
C LEU A 99 -11.09 -1.81 -1.33
N GLY A 100 -10.45 -2.19 -0.21
CA GLY A 100 -9.22 -1.54 0.26
C GLY A 100 -8.07 -1.62 -0.75
N LEU A 101 -7.66 -2.83 -1.15
CA LEU A 101 -6.56 -3.01 -2.11
C LEU A 101 -6.93 -2.55 -3.53
N TYR A 102 -8.18 -2.70 -3.94
CA TYR A 102 -8.68 -2.12 -5.19
C TYR A 102 -8.47 -0.59 -5.21
N LEU A 103 -8.86 0.12 -4.14
CA LEU A 103 -8.66 1.57 -4.05
C LEU A 103 -7.17 1.93 -4.04
N VAL A 104 -6.34 1.17 -3.32
CA VAL A 104 -4.89 1.37 -3.32
C VAL A 104 -4.34 1.29 -4.74
N GLN A 105 -4.67 0.25 -5.51
CA GLN A 105 -4.22 0.12 -6.89
C GLN A 105 -4.64 1.33 -7.74
N ARG A 106 -5.91 1.72 -7.70
CA ARG A 106 -6.42 2.84 -8.52
C ARG A 106 -5.77 4.18 -8.18
N LEU A 107 -5.52 4.43 -6.90
CA LEU A 107 -4.87 5.66 -6.45
C LEU A 107 -3.39 5.67 -6.84
N VAL A 108 -2.70 4.54 -6.71
CA VAL A 108 -1.28 4.43 -7.08
C VAL A 108 -1.09 4.52 -8.60
N GLU A 109 -1.97 3.90 -9.39
CA GLU A 109 -2.00 4.06 -10.86
C GLU A 109 -2.21 5.52 -11.28
N ALA A 110 -3.05 6.28 -10.55
CA ALA A 110 -3.25 7.71 -10.80
C ALA A 110 -1.99 8.55 -10.52
N HIS A 111 -1.01 7.98 -9.81
CA HIS A 111 0.32 8.55 -9.57
C HIS A 111 1.40 7.92 -10.46
N LEU A 112 1.01 7.24 -11.56
CA LEU A 112 1.91 6.53 -12.47
C LEU A 112 2.75 5.43 -11.81
N GLY A 113 2.28 4.94 -10.66
CA GLY A 113 2.93 3.90 -9.88
C GLY A 113 2.33 2.51 -10.09
N TYR A 114 2.79 1.55 -9.31
CA TYR A 114 2.23 0.20 -9.22
C TYR A 114 2.28 -0.36 -7.80
N VAL A 115 1.58 -1.47 -7.61
CA VAL A 115 1.47 -2.16 -6.32
C VAL A 115 1.91 -3.61 -6.49
N LEU A 116 2.76 -4.09 -5.58
CA LEU A 116 3.18 -5.49 -5.48
C LEU A 116 2.69 -6.09 -4.17
N ILE A 117 2.34 -7.38 -4.21
CA ILE A 117 2.01 -8.16 -3.01
C ILE A 117 2.97 -9.35 -2.96
N GLU A 118 3.62 -9.52 -1.82
CA GLU A 118 4.40 -10.70 -1.48
C GLU A 118 3.77 -11.33 -0.24
N SER A 119 3.20 -12.52 -0.39
CA SER A 119 2.51 -13.20 0.71
C SER A 119 2.51 -14.71 0.50
N ALA A 120 2.30 -15.46 1.57
CA ALA A 120 2.08 -16.90 1.54
C ALA A 120 1.06 -17.30 2.63
N PRO A 121 0.26 -18.36 2.44
CA PRO A 121 -0.68 -18.82 3.47
C PRO A 121 0.03 -19.11 4.81
N GLY A 122 -0.47 -18.50 5.88
CA GLY A 122 0.10 -18.58 7.23
C GLY A 122 1.43 -17.83 7.42
N GLY A 123 1.88 -17.08 6.40
CA GLY A 123 3.08 -16.26 6.42
C GLY A 123 2.78 -14.76 6.45
N PRO A 124 3.82 -13.92 6.59
CA PRO A 124 3.63 -12.48 6.55
C PRO A 124 3.17 -12.01 5.16
N THR A 125 2.51 -10.86 5.14
CA THR A 125 2.19 -10.14 3.89
C THR A 125 3.02 -8.87 3.82
N ALA A 126 3.58 -8.58 2.65
CA ALA A 126 4.17 -7.30 2.32
C ALA A 126 3.45 -6.71 1.11
N VAL A 127 2.90 -5.50 1.27
CA VAL A 127 2.34 -4.73 0.16
C VAL A 127 3.26 -3.56 -0.12
N THR A 128 3.81 -3.53 -1.32
CA THR A 128 4.73 -2.49 -1.78
C THR A 128 4.01 -1.57 -2.76
N VAL A 129 4.00 -0.27 -2.46
CA VAL A 129 3.58 0.79 -3.37
C VAL A 129 4.84 1.46 -3.91
N ALA A 130 4.97 1.53 -5.24
CA ALA A 130 6.06 2.22 -5.91
C ALA A 130 5.48 3.39 -6.71
N ILE A 131 6.02 4.60 -6.52
CA ILE A 131 5.64 5.82 -7.24
C ILE A 131 6.90 6.45 -7.83
N PRO A 132 6.90 6.88 -9.10
CA PRO A 132 8.04 7.57 -9.69
C PRO A 132 8.44 8.84 -8.93
N ALA A 133 9.75 9.05 -8.76
CA ALA A 133 10.29 10.28 -8.22
C ALA A 133 10.09 11.44 -9.22
N ALA A 134 9.74 12.63 -8.72
CA ALA A 134 9.45 13.81 -9.52
C ALA A 134 10.67 14.33 -10.30
N GLU A 135 11.89 14.02 -9.84
CA GLU A 135 13.12 14.37 -10.55
C GLU A 135 13.29 13.59 -11.87
N ASN A 136 12.48 12.56 -12.13
CA ASN A 136 12.49 11.73 -13.35
C ASN A 136 11.18 11.76 -14.16
N THR A 137 10.29 12.73 -13.92
CA THR A 137 9.25 13.03 -14.92
C THR A 137 9.91 13.68 -16.14
N ASP A 138 10.21 12.88 -17.17
CA ASP A 138 10.87 13.31 -18.40
C ASP A 138 10.20 14.59 -18.97
N PRO A 139 10.92 15.73 -19.08
CA PRO A 139 10.39 16.95 -19.68
C PRO A 139 9.91 16.77 -21.12
N LEU A 140 10.34 15.72 -21.82
CA LEU A 140 9.99 15.46 -23.22
C LEU A 140 8.58 14.89 -23.43
N LEU A 141 7.89 14.42 -22.38
CA LEU A 141 6.51 13.92 -22.47
C LEU A 141 5.46 15.04 -22.71
N HIS A 142 5.87 16.31 -22.67
CA HIS A 142 5.00 17.47 -22.94
C HIS A 142 5.25 18.14 -24.31
N LEU A 143 6.12 17.59 -25.16
CA LEU A 143 6.46 18.22 -26.46
C LEU A 143 5.65 17.70 -27.65
N GLU A 144 4.71 16.78 -27.49
CA GLU A 144 3.94 16.21 -28.61
C GLU A 144 2.52 16.79 -28.79
N GLU A 145 2.04 17.68 -27.92
CA GLU A 145 0.68 18.26 -28.05
C GLU A 145 0.60 19.69 -28.64
N GLU A 146 1.72 20.37 -28.95
CA GLU A 146 1.67 21.75 -29.52
C GLU A 146 1.94 21.85 -31.03
N THR A 147 1.95 20.74 -31.78
CA THR A 147 1.94 20.80 -33.26
C THR A 147 0.83 19.96 -33.85
N SER A 148 -0.40 20.51 -33.85
CA SER A 148 -1.46 20.18 -34.81
C SER A 148 -2.45 21.34 -34.94
#